data_AF-A0A8S0T809-F1
#
_entry.id   AF-A0A8S0T809-F1
#
_cell.length_a   1.000
_cell.length_b   1.000
_cell.length_c   1.000
_cell.angle_alpha   90.00
_cell.angle_beta   90.00
_cell.angle_gamma   90.00
#
_symmetry.space_group_name_H-M   'P 1'
#
loop_
_entity.id
_entity.type
_entity.pdbx_description
1 polymer ?
#
loop_
_entity_poly.entity_id
_entity_poly.type
_entity_poly.pdbx_seq_one_letter_code
_entity_poly.pdbx_strand_id
1 'polypeptide(L)'
;MKMKQKKSGGIRDLLGSQNQMATPLQQIQSSHEKKAMKLKEQWKRTKSYRKKSWPSSQDDTVMLLGLIDAKIVSRVLRMVRISKEQMFWCEEKMKKLAIFDGKLQRDPSPILFPC
;
A
#
# COMPACT_ATOMS: atom_id res chain seq x y z
N MET A 1 -34.08 7.83 28.53
CA MET A 1 -33.59 8.76 27.48
C MET A 1 -32.30 8.22 26.87
N LYS A 2 -32.27 8.15 25.53
CA LYS A 2 -31.12 8.07 24.61
C LYS A 2 -30.14 6.88 24.68
N MET A 3 -30.27 6.03 23.66
CA MET A 3 -29.30 5.06 23.14
C MET A 3 -27.94 5.70 22.84
N LYS A 4 -26.85 4.94 23.02
CA LYS A 4 -25.61 5.16 22.26
C LYS A 4 -25.12 3.82 21.71
N GLN A 5 -25.51 3.55 20.46
CA GLN A 5 -24.94 2.49 19.67
C GLN A 5 -23.44 2.73 19.48
N LYS A 6 -22.61 1.78 19.88
CA LYS A 6 -21.18 1.78 19.56
C LYS A 6 -20.98 0.90 18.33
N LYS A 7 -20.72 1.57 17.20
CA LYS A 7 -20.49 0.98 15.89
C LYS A 7 -19.37 -0.06 15.91
N SER A 8 -19.65 -1.15 15.21
CA SER A 8 -18.76 -2.23 14.81
C SER A 8 -17.41 -1.74 14.26
N GLY A 9 -16.36 -1.92 15.04
CA GLY A 9 -15.00 -1.99 14.51
C GLY A 9 -14.68 -3.45 14.23
N GLY A 10 -15.06 -3.94 13.05
CA GLY A 10 -14.69 -5.27 12.60
C GLY A 10 -13.17 -5.36 12.46
N ILE A 11 -12.50 -5.85 13.49
CA ILE A 11 -11.20 -6.49 13.36
C ILE A 11 -11.51 -7.75 12.54
N ARG A 12 -11.26 -7.67 11.23
CA ARG A 12 -11.28 -8.87 10.39
C ARG A 12 -10.08 -9.68 10.83
N ASP A 13 -10.38 -10.72 11.58
CA ASP A 13 -9.44 -11.70 12.04
C ASP A 13 -8.51 -12.12 10.89
N LEU A 14 -7.23 -11.92 11.17
CA LEU A 14 -6.12 -12.40 10.40
C LEU A 14 -6.16 -13.94 10.43
N LEU A 15 -5.80 -14.57 9.31
CA LEU A 15 -5.45 -15.99 9.19
C LEU A 15 -6.62 -16.98 9.05
N GLY A 16 -7.34 -16.90 7.93
CA GLY A 16 -8.21 -17.98 7.45
C GLY A 16 -7.54 -18.80 6.33
N SER A 17 -7.13 -20.03 6.66
CA SER A 17 -6.97 -21.20 5.79
C SER A 17 -6.86 -20.98 4.26
N GLN A 18 -5.64 -21.10 3.73
CA GLN A 18 -5.38 -21.12 2.29
C GLN A 18 -5.68 -22.52 1.74
N ASN A 19 -6.91 -22.73 1.25
CA ASN A 19 -7.26 -23.89 0.38
C ASN A 19 -8.38 -23.55 -0.62
N GLN A 20 -8.46 -22.29 -1.06
CA GLN A 20 -9.29 -21.88 -2.17
C GLN A 20 -8.39 -21.20 -3.20
N MET A 21 -8.46 -21.59 -4.48
CA MET A 21 -7.72 -20.95 -5.56
C MET A 21 -8.06 -19.45 -5.55
N ALA A 22 -7.16 -18.63 -5.02
CA ALA A 22 -7.36 -17.20 -4.92
C ALA A 22 -7.47 -16.62 -6.34
N THR A 23 -8.46 -15.76 -6.57
CA THR A 23 -8.56 -15.03 -7.83
C THR A 23 -7.28 -14.21 -8.05
N PRO A 24 -6.88 -13.94 -9.31
CA PRO A 24 -5.70 -13.12 -9.59
C PRO A 24 -5.70 -11.77 -8.85
N LEU A 25 -6.88 -11.15 -8.73
CA LEU A 25 -7.05 -9.91 -7.98
C LEU A 25 -6.75 -10.09 -6.48
N GLN A 26 -7.22 -11.17 -5.84
CA GLN A 26 -6.94 -11.45 -4.43
C GLN A 26 -5.45 -11.69 -4.18
N GLN A 27 -4.75 -12.33 -5.12
CA GLN A 27 -3.30 -12.53 -5.03
C GLN A 27 -2.58 -11.17 -5.06
N ILE A 28 -2.92 -10.30 -6.01
CA ILE A 28 -2.34 -8.95 -6.11
C ILE A 28 -2.66 -8.11 -4.86
N GLN A 29 -3.90 -8.17 -4.36
CA GLN A 29 -4.29 -7.50 -3.11
C GLN A 29 -3.46 -7.97 -1.91
N SER A 30 -3.28 -9.28 -1.74
CA SER A 30 -2.51 -9.83 -0.63
C SER A 30 -1.01 -9.45 -0.70
N SER A 31 -0.44 -9.44 -1.91
CA SER A 31 0.95 -9.04 -2.15
C SER A 31 1.14 -7.54 -1.89
N HIS A 32 0.23 -6.71 -2.40
CA HIS A 32 0.19 -5.28 -2.17
C HIS A 32 0.08 -4.94 -0.69
N GLU A 33 -0.81 -5.61 0.04
CA GLU A 33 -1.02 -5.36 1.46
C GLU A 33 0.23 -5.67 2.29
N LYS A 34 0.88 -6.81 2.05
CA LYS A 34 2.15 -7.18 2.69
C LYS A 34 3.23 -6.13 2.42
N LYS A 35 3.33 -5.64 1.18
CA LYS A 35 4.34 -4.65 0.78
C LYS A 35 4.05 -3.26 1.38
N ALA A 36 2.79 -2.84 1.39
CA ALA A 36 2.35 -1.60 1.99
C ALA A 36 2.55 -1.59 3.52
N MET A 37 2.36 -2.73 4.19
CA MET A 37 2.67 -2.86 5.62
C MET A 37 4.16 -2.65 5.90
N LYS A 38 5.04 -3.33 5.15
CA LYS A 38 6.50 -3.15 5.29
C LYS A 38 6.92 -1.69 5.08
N LEU A 39 6.35 -1.03 4.07
CA LEU A 39 6.64 0.38 3.78
C LEU A 39 6.20 1.32 4.91
N LYS A 40 5.01 1.11 5.47
CA LYS A 40 4.53 1.87 6.63
C LYS A 40 5.38 1.62 7.87
N GLU A 41 5.84 0.40 8.08
CA GLU A 41 6.73 0.07 9.19
C GLU A 41 8.08 0.79 9.05
N GLN A 42 8.67 0.80 7.85
CA GLN A 42 9.90 1.56 7.59
C GLN A 42 9.70 3.05 7.85
N TRP A 43 8.62 3.64 7.34
CA TRP A 43 8.30 5.05 7.58
C TRP A 43 8.19 5.40 9.07
N LYS A 44 7.59 4.52 9.88
CA LYS A 44 7.48 4.71 11.34
C LYS A 44 8.83 4.68 12.04
N ARG A 45 9.82 3.93 11.52
CA ARG A 45 11.19 3.90 12.05
C ARG A 45 11.95 5.19 11.73
N THR A 46 11.60 5.88 10.65
CA THR A 46 12.23 7.15 10.25
C THR A 46 11.84 8.31 11.16
N LYS A 47 12.79 9.21 11.44
CA LYS A 47 12.59 10.41 12.28
C LYS A 47 11.48 11.34 11.75
N SER A 48 11.25 11.38 10.43
CA SER A 48 10.23 12.22 9.80
C SER A 48 8.78 11.87 10.18
N TYR A 49 8.46 10.59 10.43
CA TYR A 49 7.12 10.23 10.93
C TYR A 49 6.85 10.84 12.31
N ARG A 50 7.84 10.84 13.20
CA ARG A 50 7.70 11.34 14.58
C ARG A 50 7.45 12.84 14.63
N LYS A 51 7.98 13.59 13.67
CA LYS A 51 7.83 15.05 13.60
C LYS A 51 6.56 15.50 12.87
N LYS A 52 5.85 14.60 12.16
CA LYS A 52 4.75 14.93 11.23
C LYS A 52 5.11 16.10 10.29
N SER A 53 6.39 16.27 10.01
CA SER A 53 6.92 17.37 9.22
C SER A 53 6.96 16.98 7.76
N TRP A 54 7.01 17.99 6.89
CA TRP A 54 7.38 17.76 5.50
C TRP A 54 8.73 17.01 5.41
N PRO A 55 8.90 16.15 4.40
CA PRO A 55 10.19 15.54 4.08
C PRO A 55 11.32 16.57 4.12
N SER A 56 12.30 16.31 4.98
CA SER A 56 13.47 17.19 5.14
C SER A 56 14.70 16.70 4.38
N SER A 57 14.65 15.48 3.85
CA SER A 57 15.74 14.85 3.10
C SER A 57 15.22 14.22 1.81
N GLN A 58 16.14 13.93 0.89
CA GLN A 58 15.84 13.19 -0.33
C GLN A 58 15.26 11.82 -0.01
N ASP A 59 15.83 11.10 0.96
CA ASP A 59 15.35 9.80 1.42
C ASP A 59 13.91 9.87 1.97
N ASP A 60 13.59 10.91 2.75
CA ASP A 60 12.22 11.15 3.23
C ASP A 60 11.25 11.41 2.07
N THR A 61 11.72 12.13 1.04
CA THR A 61 10.92 12.46 -0.15
C THR A 61 10.63 11.20 -0.96
N VAL A 62 11.65 10.37 -1.18
CA VAL A 62 11.53 9.06 -1.84
C VAL A 62 10.54 8.17 -1.07
N MET A 63 10.65 8.15 0.25
CA MET A 63 9.74 7.40 1.11
C MET A 63 8.29 7.90 1.03
N LEU A 64 8.07 9.22 1.05
CA LEU A 64 6.75 9.81 0.87
C LEU A 64 6.14 9.44 -0.48
N LEU A 65 6.92 9.54 -1.57
CA LEU A 65 6.47 9.18 -2.91
C LEU A 65 6.12 7.68 -3.00
N GLY A 66 6.91 6.81 -2.38
CA GLY A 66 6.57 5.39 -2.29
C GLY A 66 5.27 5.12 -1.53
N LEU A 67 5.01 5.85 -0.43
CA LEU A 67 3.76 5.75 0.32
C LEU A 67 2.56 6.21 -0.52
N ILE A 68 2.74 7.25 -1.34
CA ILE A 68 1.75 7.74 -2.28
C ILE A 68 1.45 6.66 -3.33
N ASP A 69 2.48 6.08 -3.97
CA ASP A 69 2.30 4.99 -4.95
C ASP A 69 1.54 3.80 -4.34
N ALA A 70 1.94 3.36 -3.15
CA ALA A 70 1.25 2.28 -2.44
C ALA A 70 -0.23 2.62 -2.14
N LYS A 71 -0.52 3.88 -1.81
CA LYS A 71 -1.89 4.34 -1.53
C LYS A 71 -2.74 4.44 -2.79
N ILE A 72 -2.15 4.87 -3.91
CA ILE A 72 -2.81 4.87 -5.22
C ILE A 72 -3.16 3.44 -5.60
N VAL A 73 -2.20 2.51 -5.59
CA VAL A 73 -2.45 1.09 -5.90
C VAL A 73 -3.57 0.51 -5.02
N SER A 74 -3.58 0.82 -3.72
CA SER A 74 -4.67 0.41 -2.81
C SER A 74 -6.04 0.93 -3.24
N ARG A 75 -6.10 2.12 -3.85
CA ARG A 75 -7.35 2.67 -4.36
C ARG A 75 -7.80 1.94 -5.64
N VAL A 76 -6.88 1.66 -6.55
CA VAL A 76 -7.14 0.91 -7.79
C VAL A 76 -7.69 -0.49 -7.49
N LEU A 77 -7.02 -1.22 -6.61
CA LEU A 77 -7.40 -2.58 -6.23
C LEU A 77 -8.76 -2.66 -5.48
N ARG A 78 -9.35 -1.53 -5.10
CA ARG A 78 -10.67 -1.41 -4.48
C ARG A 78 -11.73 -0.84 -5.42
N MET A 79 -11.43 -0.69 -6.71
CA MET A 79 -12.42 -0.32 -7.71
C MET A 79 -13.44 -1.45 -7.89
N VAL A 80 -14.71 -1.09 -8.10
CA VAL A 80 -15.80 -2.07 -8.30
C VAL A 80 -15.61 -2.89 -9.57
N ARG A 81 -15.04 -2.26 -10.60
CA ARG A 81 -14.64 -2.89 -11.86
C ARG A 81 -13.18 -2.52 -12.11
N ILE A 82 -12.31 -3.51 -12.13
CA ILE A 82 -10.88 -3.36 -12.41
C ILE A 82 -10.53 -4.13 -13.69
N SER A 83 -9.84 -3.48 -14.63
CA SER A 83 -9.39 -4.12 -15.86
C SER A 83 -8.12 -4.95 -15.64
N LYS A 84 -7.79 -5.80 -16.63
CA LYS A 84 -6.51 -6.53 -16.62
C LYS A 84 -5.32 -5.59 -16.73
N GLU A 85 -5.41 -4.52 -17.52
CA GLU A 85 -4.32 -3.53 -17.60
C GLU A 85 -4.10 -2.82 -16.25
N GLN A 86 -5.19 -2.49 -15.55
CA GLN A 86 -5.11 -1.87 -14.22
C GLN A 86 -4.47 -2.79 -13.18
N MET A 87 -4.79 -4.09 -13.21
CA MET A 87 -4.13 -5.10 -12.37
C MET A 87 -2.63 -5.21 -12.68
N PHE A 88 -2.28 -5.33 -13.95
CA PHE A 88 -0.88 -5.40 -14.39
C PHE A 88 -0.09 -4.14 -13.98
N TRP A 89 -0.70 -2.97 -14.13
CA TRP A 89 -0.13 -1.71 -13.68
C TRP A 89 0.14 -1.69 -12.18
N CYS A 90 -0.79 -2.24 -11.37
CA CYS A 90 -0.59 -2.33 -9.92
C CYS A 90 0.65 -3.17 -9.57
N GLU A 91 0.83 -4.30 -10.24
CA GLU A 91 1.99 -5.17 -10.02
C GLU A 91 3.30 -4.47 -10.43
N GLU A 92 3.35 -3.93 -11.64
CA GLU A 92 4.54 -3.24 -12.16
C GLU A 92 4.89 -2.01 -11.31
N LYS A 93 3.89 -1.20 -10.93
CA LYS A 93 4.09 -0.04 -10.05
C LYS A 93 4.68 -0.47 -8.71
N MET A 94 4.19 -1.55 -8.12
CA MET A 94 4.72 -2.03 -6.85
C MET A 94 6.08 -2.69 -7.00
N LYS A 95 6.42 -3.36 -8.11
CA LYS A 95 7.76 -3.94 -8.33
C LYS A 95 8.87 -2.89 -8.30
N LYS A 96 8.58 -1.69 -8.82
CA LYS A 96 9.50 -0.52 -8.82
C LYS A 96 9.78 0.10 -7.45
N LEU A 97 9.17 -0.44 -6.38
CA LEU A 97 9.46 -0.09 -4.99
C LEU A 97 10.24 -1.23 -4.34
N ALA A 98 11.52 -1.03 -4.03
CA ALA A 98 12.34 -2.00 -3.32
C ALA A 98 12.79 -1.43 -1.97
N ILE A 99 12.74 -2.25 -0.92
CA ILE A 99 13.32 -1.87 0.38
C ILE A 99 14.61 -2.68 0.51
N PHE A 100 15.74 -2.00 0.47
CA PHE A 100 17.08 -2.59 0.61
C PHE A 100 17.81 -1.87 1.73
N ASP A 101 18.37 -2.63 2.68
CA ASP A 101 19.12 -2.08 3.83
C ASP A 101 18.36 -0.98 4.61
N GLY A 102 17.05 -1.15 4.79
CA GLY A 102 16.20 -0.17 5.48
C GLY A 102 15.92 1.12 4.68
N LYS A 103 16.46 1.25 3.47
CA LYS A 103 16.19 2.37 2.56
C LYS A 103 15.20 1.96 1.47
N LEU A 104 14.33 2.90 1.12
CA LEU A 104 13.43 2.72 -0.03
C LEU A 104 14.16 3.14 -1.30
N GLN A 105 14.33 2.21 -2.23
CA GLN A 105 14.65 2.49 -3.61
C GLN A 105 13.37 2.53 -4.42
N ARG A 106 13.18 3.63 -5.15
CA ARG A 106 12.01 3.88 -5.99
C ARG A 106 12.52 4.32 -7.35
N ASP A 107 12.12 3.63 -8.41
CA ASP A 107 12.39 4.12 -9.75
C ASP A 107 11.64 5.43 -10.00
N PRO A 108 12.26 6.42 -10.68
CA PRO A 108 11.65 7.72 -10.95
C PRO A 108 10.49 7.66 -11.96
N SER A 109 10.02 6.48 -12.34
CA SER A 109 9.05 6.29 -13.41
C SER A 109 7.73 7.01 -13.11
N PRO A 110 7.36 8.04 -13.90
CA PRO A 110 6.08 8.71 -13.78
C PRO A 110 5.02 7.83 -14.46
N ILE A 111 4.79 6.62 -13.94
CA ILE A 111 3.67 5.84 -14.45
C ILE A 111 2.42 6.51 -13.93
N LEU A 112 1.85 7.40 -14.74
CA LEU A 112 0.52 7.96 -14.56
C LEU A 112 -0.46 6.79 -14.45
N PHE A 113 -1.53 7.00 -13.68
CA PHE A 113 -2.57 5.99 -13.50
C PHE A 113 -3.09 5.53 -14.87
N PRO A 114 -3.30 4.23 -15.10
CA PRO A 114 -3.78 3.73 -16.38
C PRO A 114 -5.21 4.25 -16.61
N CYS A 115 -5.37 4.99 -17.70
CA CYS A 115 -6.67 5.38 -18.25
C CYS A 115 -7.34 4.17 -18.91
#